data_AF-T0ZMC2-F1
#
_entry.id   AF-T0ZMC2-F1
#
_cell.length_a   1.000
_cell.length_b   1.000
_cell.length_c   1.000
_cell.angle_alpha   90.00
_cell.angle_beta   90.00
_cell.angle_gamma   90.00
#
_symmetry.space_group_name_H-M   'P 1'
#
loop_
_entity.id
_entity.type
_entity.pdbx_description
1 polymer ?
#
loop_
_entity_poly.entity_id
_entity_poly.type
_entity_poly.pdbx_seq_one_letter_code
_entity_poly.pdbx_strand_id
1 'polypeptide(L)'
;MIEELAKEFKIPKPRIAIAPVREPNAFVFGNTLSRATLVIHEGLLSALNWVELRAVVAHELGHIRYRDFEVMTMTSFVPILFYVIAQDILWSNFFDDSKNNRSYMILFGILAFVIHFISELIILPLSFSREVSADIYSVSVTKKPNDLAKALYKITYINFKTQNGSKAATSARVFYIVDYFNVDKDIVELKNHYEEVKALVPDMDIKSVVKVPARSRNGTIGM
;
A
#
# COMPACT_ATOMS: atom_id res chain seq x y z
N MET A 1 8.38 0.91 -22.83
CA MET A 1 7.92 1.56 -21.58
C MET A 1 8.81 1.25 -20.39
N ILE A 2 8.74 0.07 -19.73
CA ILE A 2 9.50 -0.16 -18.48
C ILE A 2 11.02 -0.01 -18.68
N GLU A 3 11.57 -0.52 -19.77
CA GLU A 3 13.00 -0.37 -20.05
C GLU A 3 13.42 1.08 -20.33
N GLU A 4 12.55 1.84 -20.99
CA GLU A 4 12.75 3.26 -21.28
C GLU A 4 12.76 4.06 -19.98
N LEU A 5 11.74 3.84 -19.12
CA LEU A 5 11.66 4.44 -17.79
C LEU A 5 12.89 4.05 -16.95
N ALA A 6 13.24 2.76 -16.85
CA ALA A 6 14.41 2.32 -16.07
C ALA A 6 15.72 2.99 -16.52
N LYS A 7 15.92 3.14 -17.84
CA LYS A 7 17.07 3.86 -18.42
C LYS A 7 17.04 5.35 -18.10
N GLU A 8 15.90 5.99 -18.28
CA GLU A 8 15.69 7.42 -17.98
C GLU A 8 16.05 7.72 -16.51
N PHE A 9 15.76 6.79 -15.61
CA PHE A 9 15.96 6.97 -14.18
C PHE A 9 17.24 6.37 -13.60
N LYS A 10 18.12 5.84 -14.47
CA LYS A 10 19.40 5.24 -14.06
C LYS A 10 19.22 4.18 -12.96
N ILE A 11 18.12 3.44 -13.00
CA ILE A 11 17.88 2.30 -12.12
C ILE A 11 18.12 0.99 -12.90
N PRO A 12 18.58 -0.08 -12.22
CA PRO A 12 18.61 -1.40 -12.83
C PRO A 12 17.22 -1.77 -13.33
N LYS A 13 17.12 -2.35 -14.53
CA LYS A 13 15.85 -2.87 -15.05
C LYS A 13 15.33 -3.95 -14.09
N PRO A 14 14.16 -3.76 -13.44
CA PRO A 14 13.62 -4.79 -12.57
C PRO A 14 13.17 -5.99 -13.39
N ARG A 15 13.06 -7.14 -12.73
CA ARG A 15 12.36 -8.29 -13.30
C ARG A 15 10.88 -7.93 -13.41
N ILE A 16 10.22 -8.40 -14.47
CA ILE A 16 8.81 -8.12 -14.70
C ILE A 16 8.07 -9.45 -14.58
N ALA A 17 7.04 -9.47 -13.75
CA ALA A 17 6.13 -10.59 -13.61
C ALA A 17 4.70 -10.14 -13.90
N ILE A 18 3.95 -10.94 -14.64
CA ILE A 18 2.52 -10.72 -14.86
C ILE A 18 1.78 -11.76 -14.01
N ALA A 19 0.93 -11.29 -13.10
CA ALA A 19 0.11 -12.15 -12.26
C ALA A 19 -1.27 -12.34 -12.91
N PRO A 20 -1.75 -13.58 -13.11
CA PRO A 20 -3.06 -13.87 -13.72
C PRO A 20 -4.19 -13.65 -12.70
N VAL A 21 -4.31 -12.42 -12.22
CA VAL A 21 -5.18 -11.96 -11.13
C VAL A 21 -6.05 -10.84 -11.69
N ARG A 22 -7.37 -10.89 -11.42
CA ARG A 22 -8.35 -9.95 -11.98
C ARG A 22 -8.40 -8.62 -11.23
N GLU A 23 -8.01 -8.62 -9.97
CA GLU A 23 -7.89 -7.41 -9.16
C GLU A 23 -6.84 -6.47 -9.79
N PRO A 24 -7.18 -5.22 -10.14
CA PRO A 24 -6.24 -4.27 -10.70
C PRO A 24 -5.25 -3.82 -9.63
N ASN A 25 -4.03 -4.36 -9.70
CA ASN A 25 -2.95 -4.00 -8.82
C ASN A 25 -1.59 -4.14 -9.52
N ALA A 26 -0.59 -3.41 -9.06
CA ALA A 26 0.81 -3.66 -9.34
C ALA A 26 1.60 -3.38 -8.07
N PHE A 27 2.78 -3.98 -7.93
CA PHE A 27 3.63 -3.72 -6.79
C PHE A 27 5.07 -4.12 -7.09
N VAL A 28 5.98 -3.56 -6.31
CA VAL A 28 7.39 -3.94 -6.32
C VAL A 28 7.75 -4.69 -5.05
N PHE A 29 8.56 -5.73 -5.20
CA PHE A 29 9.23 -6.37 -4.07
C PHE A 29 10.68 -6.75 -4.42
N GLY A 30 11.50 -6.95 -3.39
CA GLY A 30 12.88 -7.40 -3.53
C GLY A 30 13.73 -7.07 -2.31
N ASN A 31 14.99 -7.50 -2.34
CA ASN A 31 15.93 -7.30 -1.22
C ASN A 31 17.01 -6.27 -1.55
N THR A 32 17.23 -5.98 -2.85
CA THR A 32 18.26 -5.07 -3.35
C THR A 32 17.80 -4.45 -4.66
N LEU A 33 18.26 -3.23 -4.99
CA LEU A 33 18.01 -2.57 -6.28
C LEU A 33 18.17 -3.48 -7.51
N SER A 34 19.20 -4.32 -7.54
CA SER A 34 19.50 -5.21 -8.67
C SER A 34 18.62 -6.47 -8.73
N ARG A 35 17.85 -6.74 -7.68
CA ARG A 35 16.96 -7.91 -7.55
C ARG A 35 15.51 -7.48 -7.28
N ALA A 36 15.14 -6.27 -7.69
CA ALA A 36 13.76 -5.81 -7.64
C ALA A 36 12.92 -6.51 -8.71
N THR A 37 11.69 -6.87 -8.35
CA THR A 37 10.69 -7.44 -9.24
C THR A 37 9.45 -6.56 -9.20
N LEU A 38 9.02 -6.11 -10.37
CA LEU A 38 7.75 -5.43 -10.59
C LEU A 38 6.72 -6.48 -11.02
N VAL A 39 5.66 -6.61 -10.23
CA VAL A 39 4.51 -7.46 -10.52
C VAL A 39 3.39 -6.58 -11.04
N ILE A 40 2.75 -7.00 -12.14
CA ILE A 40 1.59 -6.33 -12.70
C ILE A 40 0.47 -7.36 -12.82
N HIS A 41 -0.70 -7.08 -12.25
CA HIS A 41 -1.86 -7.95 -12.42
C HIS A 41 -2.47 -7.76 -13.82
N GLU A 42 -2.99 -8.84 -14.41
CA GLU A 42 -3.76 -8.78 -15.66
C GLU A 42 -4.98 -7.86 -15.57
N GLY A 43 -5.60 -7.79 -14.39
CA GLY A 43 -6.67 -6.83 -14.09
C GLY A 43 -6.26 -5.38 -14.31
N LEU A 44 -5.01 -5.02 -13.95
CA LEU A 44 -4.51 -3.66 -14.11
C LEU A 44 -4.27 -3.33 -15.59
N LEU A 45 -3.71 -4.29 -16.34
CA LEU A 45 -3.49 -4.15 -17.79
C LEU A 45 -4.79 -3.99 -18.58
N SER A 46 -5.87 -4.62 -18.09
CA SER A 46 -7.20 -4.53 -18.71
C SER A 46 -7.95 -3.26 -18.30
N ALA A 47 -7.63 -2.69 -17.13
CA ALA A 47 -8.33 -1.54 -16.56
C ALA A 47 -7.79 -0.19 -17.08
N LEU A 48 -6.48 -0.10 -17.28
CA LEU A 48 -5.80 1.17 -17.56
C LEU A 48 -5.43 1.30 -19.02
N ASN A 49 -5.53 2.53 -19.54
CA ASN A 49 -4.95 2.84 -20.84
C ASN A 49 -3.41 2.98 -20.73
N TRP A 50 -2.74 3.12 -21.88
CA TRP A 50 -1.27 3.15 -21.93
C TRP A 50 -0.63 4.29 -21.11
N VAL A 51 -1.25 5.47 -21.09
CA VAL A 51 -0.70 6.63 -20.35
C VAL A 51 -0.92 6.51 -18.84
N GLU A 52 -2.08 6.01 -18.42
CA GLU A 52 -2.38 5.68 -17.03
C GLU A 52 -1.48 4.56 -16.51
N LEU A 53 -1.30 3.49 -17.29
CA LEU A 53 -0.40 2.40 -16.94
C LEU A 53 1.05 2.89 -16.82
N ARG A 54 1.50 3.78 -17.72
CA ARG A 54 2.83 4.39 -17.62
C ARG A 54 3.00 5.19 -16.33
N ALA A 55 1.96 5.91 -15.89
CA ALA A 55 1.99 6.66 -14.63
C ALA A 55 2.06 5.76 -13.40
N VAL A 56 1.28 4.68 -13.37
CA VAL A 56 1.34 3.69 -12.28
C VAL A 56 2.70 3.00 -12.25
N VAL A 57 3.21 2.55 -13.39
CA VAL A 57 4.55 1.94 -13.46
C VAL A 57 5.64 2.93 -13.05
N ALA A 58 5.51 4.21 -13.40
CA ALA A 58 6.46 5.23 -12.95
C ALA A 58 6.43 5.41 -11.42
N HIS A 59 5.25 5.38 -10.79
CA HIS A 59 5.08 5.39 -9.34
C HIS A 59 5.80 4.19 -8.70
N GLU A 60 5.54 2.98 -9.21
CA GLU A 60 6.19 1.74 -8.74
C GLU A 60 7.72 1.76 -8.89
N LEU A 61 8.23 2.29 -9.99
CA LEU A 61 9.67 2.48 -10.19
C LEU A 61 10.25 3.53 -9.23
N GLY A 62 9.43 4.45 -8.72
CA GLY A 62 9.79 5.40 -7.66
C GLY A 62 10.19 4.68 -6.38
N HIS A 63 9.43 3.66 -5.95
CA HIS A 63 9.79 2.83 -4.80
C HIS A 63 11.12 2.12 -4.98
N ILE A 64 11.43 1.67 -6.21
CA ILE A 64 12.75 1.10 -6.53
C ILE A 64 13.82 2.18 -6.41
N ARG A 65 13.60 3.33 -7.03
CA ARG A 65 14.58 4.44 -7.08
C ARG A 65 14.97 4.93 -5.69
N TYR A 66 14.02 4.95 -4.75
CA TYR A 66 14.24 5.37 -3.36
C TYR A 66 14.58 4.24 -2.39
N ARG A 67 14.71 3.00 -2.89
CA ARG A 67 15.09 1.80 -2.11
C ARG A 67 14.12 1.53 -0.96
N ASP A 68 12.84 1.73 -1.20
CA ASP A 68 11.82 1.68 -0.14
C ASP A 68 11.79 0.32 0.56
N PHE A 69 11.99 -0.77 -0.18
CA PHE A 69 12.10 -2.11 0.41
C PHE A 69 13.28 -2.26 1.39
N GLU A 70 14.43 -1.63 1.13
CA GLU A 70 15.58 -1.69 2.04
C GLU A 70 15.37 -0.79 3.26
N VAL A 71 14.89 0.43 3.02
CA VAL A 71 14.61 1.41 4.08
C VAL A 71 13.56 0.85 5.04
N MET A 72 12.46 0.32 4.51
CA MET A 72 11.40 -0.26 5.35
C MET A 72 11.88 -1.51 6.08
N THR A 73 12.59 -2.42 5.41
CA THR A 73 13.10 -3.63 6.07
C THR A 73 14.04 -3.28 7.22
N MET A 74 14.96 -2.33 7.04
CA MET A 74 15.88 -1.90 8.10
C MET A 74 15.14 -1.18 9.23
N THR A 75 14.16 -0.35 8.91
CA THR A 75 13.44 0.44 9.93
C THR A 75 12.48 -0.44 10.74
N SER A 76 11.81 -1.40 10.08
CA SER A 76 10.91 -2.36 10.73
C SER A 76 11.64 -3.41 11.58
N PHE A 77 12.96 -3.55 11.46
CA PHE A 77 13.70 -4.51 12.28
C PHE A 77 13.56 -4.24 13.78
N VAL A 78 13.67 -2.97 14.20
CA VAL A 78 13.60 -2.56 15.61
C VAL A 78 12.25 -2.90 16.26
N PRO A 79 11.09 -2.45 15.74
CA PRO A 79 9.80 -2.77 16.35
C PRO A 79 9.52 -4.27 16.34
N ILE A 80 9.91 -5.01 15.30
CA ILE A 80 9.72 -6.47 15.25
C ILE A 80 10.54 -7.16 16.35
N LEU A 81 11.80 -6.77 16.52
CA LEU A 81 12.66 -7.33 17.56
C LEU A 81 12.08 -7.10 18.96
N PHE A 82 11.68 -5.86 19.27
CA PHE A 82 11.11 -5.54 20.57
C PHE A 82 9.72 -6.17 20.79
N TYR A 83 8.93 -6.34 19.72
CA TYR A 83 7.67 -7.08 19.78
C TYR A 83 7.90 -8.55 20.16
N VAL A 84 8.83 -9.22 19.49
CA VAL A 84 9.16 -10.63 19.79
C VAL A 84 9.68 -10.79 21.21
N ILE A 85 10.55 -9.89 21.68
CA ILE A 85 11.04 -9.89 23.07
C ILE A 85 9.89 -9.68 24.06
N ALA A 86 9.02 -8.70 23.81
CA ALA A 86 7.88 -8.43 24.67
C ALA A 86 6.93 -9.65 24.72
N GLN A 87 6.65 -10.25 23.57
CA GLN A 87 5.78 -11.42 23.46
C GLN A 87 6.37 -12.62 24.21
N ASP A 88 7.65 -12.92 24.01
CA ASP A 88 8.31 -14.05 24.67
C ASP A 88 8.35 -13.89 26.21
N ILE A 89 8.71 -12.70 26.69
CA ILE A 89 8.74 -12.40 28.12
C ILE A 89 7.32 -12.46 28.70
N LEU A 90 6.36 -11.78 28.11
CA LEU A 90 5.00 -11.74 28.67
C LEU A 90 4.34 -13.12 28.63
N TRP A 91 4.48 -13.85 27.53
CA TRP A 91 3.89 -15.19 27.36
C TRP A 91 4.53 -16.22 28.30
N SER A 92 5.86 -16.23 28.44
CA SER A 92 6.55 -17.15 29.36
C SER A 92 6.13 -16.94 30.82
N ASN A 93 5.88 -15.69 31.21
CA ASN A 93 5.39 -15.36 32.56
C ASN A 93 3.91 -15.74 32.81
N PHE A 94 3.11 -16.02 31.77
CA PHE A 94 1.74 -16.53 31.94
C PHE A 94 1.70 -18.03 32.30
N PHE A 95 2.72 -18.81 31.92
CA PHE A 95 2.76 -20.26 32.13
C PHE A 95 3.69 -20.72 33.26
N ASP A 96 4.60 -19.87 33.72
CA ASP A 96 5.52 -20.18 34.82
C ASP A 96 4.91 -19.77 36.17
N ASP A 97 4.96 -20.65 37.18
CA ASP A 97 4.43 -20.43 38.55
C ASP A 97 5.52 -19.99 39.56
N SER A 98 6.76 -19.79 39.07
CA SER A 98 7.87 -19.23 39.85
C SER A 98 7.66 -17.75 40.20
N LYS A 99 7.71 -17.41 41.50
CA LYS A 99 7.40 -16.06 42.04
C LYS A 99 8.61 -15.13 42.17
N ASN A 100 9.84 -15.64 42.22
CA ASN A 100 10.95 -14.83 42.74
C ASN A 100 11.41 -13.67 41.83
N ASN A 101 11.19 -13.75 40.51
CA ASN A 101 11.62 -12.70 39.56
C ASN A 101 10.52 -12.21 38.59
N ARG A 102 9.28 -12.68 38.77
CA ARG A 102 8.16 -12.42 37.84
C ARG A 102 7.88 -10.94 37.64
N SER A 103 7.88 -10.15 38.71
CA SER A 103 7.55 -8.73 38.65
C SER A 103 8.54 -7.95 37.78
N TYR A 104 9.84 -8.24 37.87
CA TYR A 104 10.86 -7.58 37.07
C TYR A 104 10.77 -7.99 35.59
N MET A 105 10.53 -9.28 35.31
CA MET A 105 10.37 -9.76 33.93
C MET A 105 9.15 -9.13 33.26
N ILE A 106 8.02 -9.05 33.95
CA ILE A 106 6.82 -8.37 33.43
C ILE A 106 7.13 -6.89 33.11
N LEU A 107 7.84 -6.18 33.99
CA LEU A 107 8.23 -4.79 33.74
C LEU A 107 9.11 -4.65 32.49
N PHE A 108 10.08 -5.55 32.27
CA PHE A 108 10.88 -5.55 31.05
C PHE A 108 10.06 -5.88 29.80
N GLY A 109 9.11 -6.81 29.89
CA GLY A 109 8.19 -7.12 28.80
C GLY A 109 7.31 -5.92 28.41
N ILE A 110 6.77 -5.21 29.40
CA ILE A 110 6.02 -3.98 29.19
C ILE A 110 6.90 -2.90 28.56
N LEU A 111 8.13 -2.71 29.06
CA LEU A 111 9.07 -1.73 28.50
C LEU A 111 9.40 -2.05 27.03
N ALA A 112 9.67 -3.32 26.70
CA ALA A 112 9.89 -3.75 25.32
C ALA A 112 8.66 -3.48 24.44
N PHE A 113 7.45 -3.73 24.96
CA PHE A 113 6.21 -3.41 24.25
C PHE A 113 6.04 -1.91 24.00
N VAL A 114 6.38 -1.06 24.97
CA VAL A 114 6.36 0.40 24.82
C VAL A 114 7.35 0.84 23.75
N ILE A 115 8.56 0.27 23.71
CA ILE A 115 9.55 0.58 22.67
C ILE A 115 9.04 0.16 21.29
N HIS A 116 8.45 -1.03 21.17
CA HIS A 116 7.78 -1.47 19.94
C HIS A 116 6.71 -0.46 19.50
N PHE A 117 5.81 -0.09 20.41
CA PHE A 117 4.72 0.84 20.12
C PHE A 117 5.21 2.21 19.67
N ILE A 118 6.21 2.79 20.35
CA ILE A 118 6.82 4.07 19.95
C ILE A 118 7.51 3.94 18.59
N SER A 119 8.18 2.83 18.32
CA SER A 119 8.86 2.58 17.05
C SER A 119 7.86 2.51 15.88
N GLU A 120 6.72 1.85 16.06
CA GLU A 120 5.63 1.84 15.08
C GLU A 120 5.11 3.25 14.77
N LEU A 121 4.94 4.10 15.80
CA LEU A 121 4.52 5.49 15.60
C LEU A 121 5.51 6.31 14.75
N ILE A 122 6.80 5.99 14.80
CA ILE A 122 7.84 6.64 14.00
C ILE A 122 7.83 6.12 12.55
N ILE A 123 7.44 4.87 12.33
CA ILE A 123 7.37 4.26 10.98
C ILE A 123 6.19 4.79 10.17
N LEU A 124 5.04 5.05 10.81
CA LEU A 124 3.85 5.58 10.12
C LEU A 124 4.11 6.83 9.25
N PRO A 125 4.73 7.92 9.74
CA PRO A 125 5.03 9.07 8.90
C PRO A 125 6.10 8.77 7.84
N LEU A 126 7.00 7.82 8.12
CA LEU A 126 7.99 7.38 7.15
C LEU A 126 7.33 6.69 5.96
N SER A 127 6.35 5.80 6.18
CA SER A 127 5.63 5.14 5.07
C SER A 127 4.89 6.16 4.20
N PHE A 128 4.20 7.12 4.83
CA PHE A 128 3.56 8.21 4.10
C PHE A 128 4.55 9.04 3.26
N SER A 129 5.71 9.37 3.82
CA SER A 129 6.75 10.11 3.08
C SER A 129 7.23 9.36 1.83
N ARG A 130 7.23 8.03 1.85
CA ARG A 130 7.67 7.19 0.73
C ARG A 130 6.64 7.17 -0.39
N GLU A 131 5.36 7.05 -0.06
CA GLU A 131 4.24 7.20 -1.00
C GLU A 131 4.27 8.56 -1.71
N VAL A 132 4.37 9.65 -0.94
CA VAL A 132 4.46 11.02 -1.50
C VAL A 132 5.67 11.16 -2.43
N SER A 133 6.79 10.51 -2.10
CA SER A 133 7.99 10.54 -2.93
C SER A 133 7.80 9.75 -4.24
N ALA A 134 7.09 8.63 -4.21
CA ALA A 134 6.74 7.85 -5.39
C ALA A 134 5.76 8.60 -6.30
N ASP A 135 4.80 9.33 -5.73
CA ASP A 135 3.88 10.20 -6.47
C ASP A 135 4.60 11.37 -7.14
N ILE A 136 5.39 12.13 -6.38
CA ILE A 136 6.23 13.23 -6.92
C ILE A 136 7.10 12.70 -8.05
N TYR A 137 7.67 11.51 -7.86
CA TYR A 137 8.49 10.87 -8.85
C TYR A 137 7.69 10.55 -10.13
N SER A 138 6.55 9.85 -10.03
CA SER A 138 5.69 9.55 -11.18
C SER A 138 5.31 10.81 -11.97
N VAL A 139 4.94 11.89 -11.27
CA VAL A 139 4.58 13.18 -11.87
C VAL A 139 5.77 13.84 -12.55
N SER A 140 6.94 13.86 -11.91
CA SER A 140 8.16 14.45 -12.49
C SER A 140 8.57 13.79 -13.81
N VAL A 141 8.27 12.50 -13.93
CA VAL A 141 8.60 11.63 -15.06
C VAL A 141 7.58 11.74 -16.18
N THR A 142 6.33 11.48 -15.86
CA THR A 142 5.25 11.48 -16.84
C THR A 142 4.85 12.89 -17.27
N LYS A 143 5.17 13.89 -16.44
CA LYS A 143 4.76 15.30 -16.57
C LYS A 143 3.24 15.47 -16.64
N LYS A 144 2.49 14.46 -16.16
CA LYS A 144 1.04 14.37 -16.27
C LYS A 144 0.42 13.86 -14.97
N PRO A 145 0.24 14.73 -13.96
CA PRO A 145 -0.35 14.33 -12.68
C PRO A 145 -1.77 13.78 -12.82
N ASN A 146 -2.53 14.29 -13.80
CA ASN A 146 -3.89 13.85 -14.06
C ASN A 146 -3.98 12.38 -14.49
N ASP A 147 -2.95 11.84 -15.15
CA ASP A 147 -2.94 10.45 -15.61
C ASP A 147 -2.78 9.48 -14.43
N LEU A 148 -1.96 9.83 -13.45
CA LEU A 148 -1.84 9.06 -12.19
C LEU A 148 -3.14 9.12 -11.40
N ALA A 149 -3.72 10.31 -11.23
CA ALA A 149 -4.99 10.47 -10.51
C ALA A 149 -6.13 9.66 -11.15
N LYS A 150 -6.24 9.69 -12.49
CA LYS A 150 -7.23 8.88 -13.24
C LYS A 150 -6.98 7.38 -13.06
N ALA A 151 -5.72 6.95 -13.04
CA ALA A 151 -5.36 5.56 -12.83
C ALA A 151 -5.77 5.08 -11.43
N LEU A 152 -5.40 5.82 -10.38
CA LEU A 152 -5.77 5.52 -8.99
C LEU A 152 -7.28 5.46 -8.83
N TYR A 153 -8.01 6.44 -9.38
CA TYR A 153 -9.46 6.46 -9.39
C TYR A 153 -10.08 5.19 -10.00
N LYS A 154 -9.61 4.77 -11.18
CA LYS A 154 -10.10 3.55 -11.84
C LYS A 154 -9.80 2.30 -11.01
N ILE A 155 -8.61 2.21 -10.43
CA ILE A 155 -8.20 1.11 -9.55
C ILE A 155 -9.16 1.04 -8.34
N THR A 156 -9.36 2.15 -7.63
CA THR A 156 -10.29 2.25 -6.50
C THR A 156 -11.70 1.83 -6.90
N TYR A 157 -12.22 2.35 -8.01
CA TYR A 157 -13.58 2.07 -8.47
C TYR A 157 -13.79 0.60 -8.85
N ILE A 158 -12.82 -0.01 -9.55
CA ILE A 158 -12.89 -1.42 -9.93
C ILE A 158 -12.73 -2.31 -8.68
N ASN A 159 -11.83 -1.97 -7.76
CA ASN A 159 -11.66 -2.69 -6.50
C ASN A 159 -12.94 -2.65 -5.66
N PHE A 160 -13.61 -1.50 -5.58
CA PHE A 160 -14.92 -1.37 -4.91
C PHE A 160 -15.98 -2.30 -5.51
N LYS A 161 -16.07 -2.38 -6.84
CA LYS A 161 -17.00 -3.29 -7.53
C LYS A 161 -16.66 -4.76 -7.33
N THR A 162 -15.37 -5.08 -7.24
CA THR A 162 -14.84 -6.46 -7.27
C THR A 162 -14.66 -7.03 -5.86
N GLN A 163 -14.74 -6.21 -4.81
CA GLN A 163 -14.62 -6.61 -3.41
C GLN A 163 -15.64 -7.69 -2.97
N ASN A 164 -16.64 -7.98 -3.81
CA ASN A 164 -17.64 -9.03 -3.62
C ASN A 164 -17.03 -10.43 -3.79
N GLY A 165 -16.18 -10.85 -2.86
CA GLY A 165 -15.83 -12.27 -2.69
C GLY A 165 -14.34 -12.60 -2.56
N SER A 166 -13.43 -11.67 -2.85
CA SER A 166 -12.00 -11.92 -2.67
C SER A 166 -11.57 -11.54 -1.24
N LYS A 167 -11.36 -12.57 -0.41
CA LYS A 167 -10.66 -12.44 0.88
C LYS A 167 -9.17 -12.34 0.59
N ALA A 168 -8.72 -11.21 0.05
CA ALA A 168 -7.30 -10.90 0.05
C ALA A 168 -6.80 -11.02 1.49
N ALA A 169 -5.68 -11.71 1.70
CA ALA A 169 -5.13 -11.85 3.05
C ALA A 169 -4.75 -10.46 3.57
N THR A 170 -5.08 -10.14 4.82
CA THR A 170 -4.70 -8.85 5.45
C THR A 170 -3.20 -8.56 5.33
N SER A 171 -2.38 -9.62 5.31
CA SER A 171 -0.93 -9.54 5.09
C SER A 171 -0.53 -9.03 3.70
N ALA A 172 -1.38 -9.17 2.69
CA ALA A 172 -1.14 -8.69 1.34
C ALA A 172 -1.41 -7.19 1.18
N ARG A 173 -2.03 -6.52 2.17
CA ARG A 173 -2.38 -5.10 2.12
C ARG A 173 -1.22 -4.19 1.74
N VAL A 174 -0.01 -4.51 2.21
CA VAL A 174 1.22 -3.74 1.95
C VAL A 174 1.60 -3.72 0.46
N PHE A 175 1.11 -4.68 -0.32
CA PHE A 175 1.39 -4.77 -1.76
C PHE A 175 0.31 -4.12 -2.62
N TYR A 176 -0.66 -3.40 -2.05
CA TYR A 176 -1.69 -2.74 -2.85
C TYR A 176 -1.41 -1.26 -3.00
N ILE A 177 -1.46 -0.77 -4.24
CA ILE A 177 -1.34 0.66 -4.59
C ILE A 177 -2.46 1.48 -3.95
N VAL A 178 -3.65 0.90 -3.87
CA VAL A 178 -4.84 1.47 -3.23
C VAL A 178 -5.31 0.51 -2.16
N ASP A 179 -5.65 0.98 -0.96
CA ASP A 179 -6.10 0.11 0.14
C ASP A 179 -7.39 -0.65 -0.20
N TYR A 180 -7.21 -1.85 -0.74
CA TYR A 180 -8.27 -2.75 -1.16
C TYR A 180 -9.27 -3.07 -0.04
N PHE A 181 -8.85 -2.99 1.22
CA PHE A 181 -9.67 -3.32 2.38
C PHE A 181 -10.49 -2.13 2.89
N ASN A 182 -10.10 -0.90 2.58
CA ASN A 182 -10.83 0.30 2.98
C ASN A 182 -11.49 1.03 1.80
N VAL A 183 -11.55 0.40 0.62
CA VAL A 183 -12.08 1.01 -0.62
C VAL A 183 -13.49 1.60 -0.49
N ASP A 184 -14.35 1.08 0.41
CA ASP A 184 -15.66 1.67 0.72
C ASP A 184 -15.53 3.09 1.27
N LYS A 185 -14.54 3.33 2.16
CA LYS A 185 -14.27 4.65 2.74
C LYS A 185 -13.74 5.59 1.67
N ASP A 186 -12.81 5.12 0.83
CA ASP A 186 -12.22 5.91 -0.25
C ASP A 186 -13.30 6.39 -1.23
N ILE A 187 -14.27 5.53 -1.55
CA ILE A 187 -15.41 5.89 -2.42
C ILE A 187 -16.33 6.92 -1.76
N VAL A 188 -16.58 6.82 -0.45
CA VAL A 188 -17.34 7.82 0.29
C VAL A 188 -16.60 9.16 0.34
N GLU A 189 -15.29 9.14 0.55
CA GLU A 189 -14.46 10.34 0.57
C GLU A 189 -14.42 11.01 -0.79
N LEU A 190 -14.21 10.25 -1.87
CA LEU A 190 -14.29 10.74 -3.25
C LEU A 190 -15.66 11.35 -3.58
N LYS A 191 -16.74 10.80 -3.02
CA LYS A 191 -18.08 11.36 -3.18
C LYS A 191 -18.22 12.70 -2.45
N ASN A 192 -17.68 12.81 -1.25
CA ASN A 192 -17.73 14.04 -0.45
C ASN A 192 -16.92 15.17 -1.09
N HIS A 193 -15.79 14.84 -1.73
CA HIS A 193 -14.90 15.79 -2.39
C HIS A 193 -15.09 15.85 -3.93
N TYR A 194 -16.25 15.42 -4.44
CA TYR A 194 -16.50 15.28 -5.87
C TYR A 194 -16.25 16.57 -6.66
N GLU A 195 -16.77 17.71 -6.20
CA GLU A 195 -16.61 18.98 -6.92
C GLU A 195 -15.17 19.48 -6.93
N GLU A 196 -14.42 19.25 -5.84
CA GLU A 196 -13.00 19.58 -5.74
C GLU A 196 -12.16 18.72 -6.70
N VAL A 197 -12.39 17.41 -6.71
CA VAL A 197 -11.69 16.47 -7.62
C VAL A 197 -12.01 16.79 -9.06
N LYS A 198 -13.27 17.13 -9.39
CA LYS A 198 -13.67 17.53 -10.73
C LYS A 198 -13.02 18.85 -11.17
N ALA A 199 -12.84 19.80 -10.26
CA ALA A 199 -12.15 21.05 -10.56
C ALA A 199 -10.66 20.82 -10.86
N LEU A 200 -10.02 19.87 -10.17
CA LEU A 200 -8.61 19.53 -10.34
C LEU A 200 -8.36 18.63 -11.56
N VAL A 201 -9.26 17.69 -11.85
CA VAL A 201 -9.13 16.74 -12.97
C VAL A 201 -10.44 16.70 -13.78
N PRO A 202 -10.69 17.71 -14.64
CA PRO A 202 -11.98 17.86 -15.34
C PRO A 202 -12.35 16.69 -16.26
N ASP A 203 -11.33 16.04 -16.82
CA ASP A 203 -11.47 14.93 -17.75
C ASP A 203 -11.72 13.57 -17.07
N MET A 204 -11.84 13.53 -15.73
CA MET A 204 -12.09 12.30 -14.99
C MET A 204 -13.61 12.05 -14.90
N ASP A 205 -14.10 10.92 -15.45
CA ASP A 205 -15.52 10.55 -15.36
C ASP A 205 -15.87 9.95 -13.98
N ILE A 206 -15.95 10.84 -12.99
CA ILE A 206 -16.29 10.49 -11.60
C ILE A 206 -17.81 10.40 -11.34
N LYS A 207 -18.66 10.64 -12.35
CA LYS A 207 -20.14 10.58 -12.19
C LYS A 207 -20.64 9.22 -11.74
N SER A 208 -19.88 8.18 -12.06
CA SER A 208 -20.18 6.80 -11.69
C SER A 208 -20.12 6.59 -10.16
N VAL A 209 -19.34 7.38 -9.41
CA VAL A 209 -19.21 7.31 -7.94
C VAL A 209 -20.39 7.93 -7.21
N VAL A 210 -20.91 9.06 -7.70
CA VAL A 210 -22.05 9.76 -7.08
C VAL A 210 -23.26 8.84 -6.97
N LYS A 211 -23.41 7.94 -7.94
CA LYS A 211 -24.50 6.96 -8.05
C LYS A 211 -24.29 5.71 -7.19
N VAL A 212 -23.11 5.50 -6.62
CA VAL A 212 -22.84 4.35 -5.76
C VAL A 212 -23.51 4.57 -4.40
N PRO A 213 -24.48 3.72 -3.99
CA PRO A 213 -25.01 3.77 -2.65
C PRO A 213 -23.93 3.36 -1.65
N ALA A 214 -23.86 4.04 -0.51
CA ALA A 214 -22.93 3.68 0.55
C ALA A 214 -23.19 2.24 0.97
N ARG A 215 -22.15 1.41 0.95
CA ARG A 215 -22.27 0.00 1.29
C ARG A 215 -22.48 -0.12 2.80
N SER A 216 -23.64 -0.63 3.21
CA SER A 216 -23.87 -0.94 4.63
C SER A 216 -22.84 -1.96 5.09
N ARG A 217 -22.15 -1.68 6.21
CA ARG A 217 -21.18 -2.59 6.85
C ARG A 217 -21.77 -3.96 7.18
N ASN A 218 -23.10 -4.08 7.20
CA ASN A 218 -23.78 -5.37 7.28
C ASN A 218 -24.21 -5.75 5.86
N GLY A 219 -23.68 -6.86 5.36
CA GLY A 219 -23.91 -7.40 4.01
C GLY A 219 -25.35 -7.82 3.71
N THR A 220 -26.31 -6.91 3.86
CA THR A 220 -27.69 -7.06 3.42
C THR A 220 -27.97 -5.99 2.38
N ILE A 221 -27.98 -6.43 1.13
CA ILE A 221 -28.54 -5.66 0.01
C ILE A 221 -30.05 -5.63 0.26
N GLY A 222 -30.57 -4.46 0.66
CA GLY A 222 -32.00 -4.20 0.62
C GLY A 222 -32.41 -4.12 -0.86
N MET A 223 -33.24 -5.09 -1.27
CA MET A 223 -33.97 -5.11 -2.53
C MET A 223 -34.86 -3.87 -2.69
#